data_AF-A0A4Q3UMW4-F1
#
_entry.id   AF-A0A4Q3UMW4-F1
#
_cell.length_a   1.000
_cell.length_b   1.000
_cell.length_c   1.000
_cell.angle_alpha   90.00
_cell.angle_beta   90.00
_cell.angle_gamma   90.00
#
_symmetry.space_group_name_H-M   'P 1'
#
loop_
_entity.id
_entity.type
_entity.pdbx_description
1 polymer ?
#
loop_
_entity_poly.entity_id
_entity_poly.type
_entity_poly.pdbx_seq_one_letter_code
_entity_poly.pdbx_strand_id
1 'polypeptide(L)'
;MDAGKGFKDQAVAALGCVSHGLDGHADTDKIDAAFAALRDGMSRLAGAMGDLSNVQGMRHGAAGGQPTLDVTRAQFFAAFADAACAFAYECHRAEPTVRPTQLEDEADFNAYLDDGWPVEIDGVPVDASAALFYADYEAYKDKLGEWRTTAKADEPVGEPH
;
A
#
# COMPACT_ATOMS: atom_id res chain seq x y z
N MET A 1 -12.25 25.81 9.40
CA MET A 1 -12.84 25.05 8.27
C MET A 1 -12.36 25.73 7.01
N ASP A 2 -11.33 25.17 6.37
CA ASP A 2 -10.63 25.80 5.25
C ASP A 2 -11.41 25.55 3.95
N ALA A 3 -12.16 26.58 3.53
CA ALA A 3 -12.90 26.60 2.28
C ALA A 3 -11.98 27.16 1.19
N GLY A 4 -11.17 26.31 0.55
CA GLY A 4 -10.24 26.86 -0.45
C GLY A 4 -9.38 25.91 -1.26
N LYS A 5 -9.42 24.58 -1.08
CA LYS A 5 -8.77 23.67 -2.04
C LYS A 5 -9.80 23.15 -3.02
N GLY A 6 -9.68 23.52 -4.29
CA GLY A 6 -10.51 22.95 -5.33
C GLY A 6 -10.30 21.43 -5.41
N PHE A 7 -11.28 20.69 -5.93
CA PHE A 7 -11.19 19.24 -6.17
C PHE A 7 -9.85 18.83 -6.83
N LYS A 8 -9.37 19.65 -7.77
CA LYS A 8 -8.08 19.51 -8.42
C LYS A 8 -6.90 19.54 -7.44
N ASP A 9 -6.86 20.52 -6.55
CA ASP A 9 -5.74 20.72 -5.61
C ASP A 9 -5.69 19.61 -4.56
N GLN A 10 -6.86 19.09 -4.15
CA GLN A 10 -6.94 17.93 -3.26
C GLN A 10 -6.48 16.64 -3.96
N ALA A 11 -6.94 16.40 -5.20
CA ALA A 11 -6.54 15.23 -5.97
C ALA A 11 -5.03 15.24 -6.25
N VAL A 12 -4.47 16.36 -6.70
CA VAL A 12 -3.04 16.49 -6.98
C VAL A 12 -2.19 16.32 -5.71
N ALA A 13 -2.63 16.87 -4.58
CA ALA A 13 -1.92 16.71 -3.31
C ALA A 13 -1.89 15.24 -2.84
N ALA A 14 -3.00 14.51 -2.96
CA ALA A 14 -3.05 13.09 -2.62
C ALA A 14 -2.10 12.24 -3.49
N LEU A 15 -1.97 12.59 -4.77
CA LEU A 15 -1.05 11.91 -5.70
C LEU A 15 0.44 12.19 -5.44
N GLY A 16 0.75 13.27 -4.71
CA GLY A 16 2.13 13.64 -4.34
C GLY A 16 2.69 12.85 -3.16
N CYS A 17 1.85 12.14 -2.39
CA CYS A 17 2.25 11.45 -1.15
C CYS A 17 2.62 9.97 -1.35
N VAL A 18 2.60 9.44 -2.57
CA VAL A 18 2.85 8.02 -2.82
C VAL A 18 4.35 7.75 -2.94
N SER A 19 4.93 7.15 -1.90
CA SER A 19 6.23 6.46 -1.95
C SER A 19 6.05 5.10 -2.63
N HIS A 20 7.02 4.70 -3.46
CA HIS A 20 6.90 3.52 -4.33
C HIS A 20 7.34 2.21 -3.64
N GLY A 21 8.00 2.28 -2.48
CA GLY A 21 8.37 1.10 -1.67
C GLY A 21 9.24 0.05 -2.38
N LEU A 22 9.91 0.40 -3.48
CA LEU A 22 10.63 -0.53 -4.38
C LEU A 22 12.15 -0.32 -4.35
N ASP A 23 12.70 0.04 -3.21
CA ASP A 23 14.12 0.29 -3.04
C ASP A 23 14.95 -0.95 -3.43
N GLY A 24 15.86 -0.79 -4.41
CA GLY A 24 16.75 -1.87 -4.87
C GLY A 24 16.25 -2.71 -6.05
N HIS A 25 15.15 -2.35 -6.72
CA HIS A 25 14.69 -3.06 -7.92
C HIS A 25 15.64 -2.84 -9.12
N ALA A 26 15.92 -3.89 -9.90
CA ALA A 26 16.86 -3.83 -11.04
C ALA A 26 16.45 -2.84 -12.13
N ASP A 27 15.15 -2.58 -12.25
CA ASP A 27 14.53 -1.63 -13.19
C ASP A 27 14.00 -0.34 -12.51
N THR A 28 14.58 0.09 -11.39
CA THR A 28 14.13 1.28 -10.62
C THR A 28 13.86 2.49 -11.53
N ASP A 29 14.76 2.82 -12.47
CA ASP A 29 14.59 3.96 -13.37
C ASP A 29 13.33 3.85 -14.26
N LYS A 30 13.00 2.65 -14.75
CA LYS A 30 11.80 2.43 -15.57
C LYS A 30 10.53 2.53 -14.74
N ILE A 31 10.58 2.02 -13.51
CA ILE A 31 9.49 2.06 -12.54
C ILE A 31 9.19 3.51 -12.15
N ASP A 32 10.22 4.27 -11.80
CA ASP A 32 10.09 5.68 -11.46
C ASP A 32 9.57 6.50 -12.64
N ALA A 33 10.06 6.24 -13.85
CA ALA A 33 9.53 6.87 -15.06
C ALA A 33 8.05 6.55 -15.29
N ALA A 34 7.63 5.30 -15.06
CA ALA A 34 6.24 4.88 -15.18
C ALA A 34 5.35 5.54 -14.10
N PHE A 35 5.80 5.61 -12.85
CA PHE A 35 5.08 6.29 -11.77
C PHE A 35 4.98 7.80 -12.00
N ALA A 36 6.05 8.44 -12.49
CA ALA A 36 6.02 9.85 -12.87
C ALA A 36 5.00 10.10 -14.00
N ALA A 37 5.00 9.26 -15.04
CA ALA A 37 4.03 9.36 -16.13
C ALA A 37 2.58 9.13 -15.64
N LEU A 38 2.37 8.19 -14.72
CA LEU A 38 1.06 7.93 -14.11
C LEU A 38 0.58 9.13 -13.30
N ARG A 39 1.44 9.73 -12.46
CA ARG A 39 1.14 10.93 -11.66
C ARG A 39 0.74 12.11 -12.53
N ASP A 40 1.49 12.34 -13.60
CA ASP A 40 1.20 13.39 -14.58
C ASP A 40 -0.12 13.14 -15.30
N GLY A 41 -0.37 11.90 -15.72
CA GLY A 41 -1.61 11.49 -16.37
C GLY A 41 -2.84 11.74 -15.49
N MET A 42 -2.77 11.31 -14.22
CA MET A 42 -3.86 11.51 -13.25
C MET A 42 -4.08 13.00 -12.92
N SER A 43 -3.02 13.79 -12.81
CA SER A 43 -3.11 15.24 -12.58
C SER A 43 -3.78 15.95 -13.76
N ARG A 44 -3.45 15.55 -14.99
CA ARG A 44 -4.10 16.05 -16.21
C ARG A 44 -5.57 15.63 -16.29
N LEU A 45 -5.87 14.38 -15.93
CA LEU A 45 -7.25 13.88 -15.86
C LEU A 45 -8.09 14.68 -14.86
N ALA A 46 -7.57 14.89 -13.65
CA ALA A 46 -8.24 15.69 -12.62
C ALA A 46 -8.46 17.14 -13.08
N GLY A 47 -7.47 17.73 -13.76
CA GLY A 47 -7.60 19.06 -14.39
C GLY A 47 -8.73 19.10 -15.42
N ALA A 48 -8.71 18.16 -16.38
CA ALA A 48 -9.73 18.07 -17.42
C ALA A 48 -11.13 17.83 -16.87
N MET A 49 -11.27 17.03 -15.81
CA MET A 49 -12.54 16.84 -15.11
C MET A 49 -13.02 18.12 -14.42
N GLY A 50 -12.11 18.88 -13.80
CA GLY A 50 -12.41 20.20 -13.23
C GLY A 50 -12.91 21.18 -14.28
N ASP A 51 -12.22 21.25 -15.42
CA ASP A 51 -12.61 22.10 -16.55
C ASP A 51 -13.98 21.69 -17.12
N LEU A 52 -14.21 20.39 -17.30
CA LEU A 52 -15.48 19.84 -17.77
C LEU A 52 -16.63 20.14 -16.79
N SER A 53 -16.35 20.07 -15.49
CA SER A 53 -17.31 20.39 -14.44
C SER A 53 -17.66 21.89 -14.36
N ASN A 54 -16.80 22.77 -14.89
CA ASN A 54 -17.03 24.21 -14.93
C ASN A 54 -17.79 24.66 -16.20
N VAL A 55 -17.99 23.76 -17.17
CA VAL A 55 -18.87 24.03 -18.31
C VAL A 55 -20.33 24.09 -17.82
N GLN A 56 -21.00 25.20 -18.14
CA GLN A 56 -22.40 25.43 -17.74
C GLN A 56 -23.31 24.29 -18.22
N GLY A 57 -24.17 23.79 -17.34
CA GLY A 57 -25.11 22.70 -17.64
C GLY A 57 -24.57 21.27 -17.42
N MET A 58 -23.27 21.10 -17.13
CA MET A 58 -22.67 19.76 -16.96
C MET A 58 -22.83 19.17 -15.56
N ARG A 59 -22.92 19.99 -14.51
CA ARG A 59 -22.98 19.54 -13.11
C ARG A 59 -24.39 19.43 -12.51
N HIS A 60 -25.33 20.25 -13.00
CA HIS A 60 -26.68 20.37 -12.44
C HIS A 60 -27.81 20.16 -13.46
N GLY A 61 -27.47 19.64 -14.64
CA GLY A 61 -28.36 19.59 -15.79
C GLY A 61 -28.42 20.95 -16.50
N ALA A 62 -28.58 20.93 -17.82
CA ALA A 62 -28.74 22.14 -18.59
C ALA A 62 -30.19 22.61 -18.50
N ALA A 63 -30.42 23.81 -17.96
CA ALA A 63 -31.68 24.50 -18.17
C ALA A 63 -31.79 24.82 -19.68
N GLY A 64 -32.79 24.27 -20.36
CA GLY A 64 -33.08 24.58 -21.77
C GLY A 64 -32.69 23.52 -22.82
N GLY A 65 -32.58 22.24 -22.46
CA GLY A 65 -32.48 21.15 -23.45
C GLY A 65 -31.11 20.98 -24.10
N GLN A 66 -30.05 21.53 -23.50
CA GLN A 66 -28.69 21.22 -23.96
C GLN A 66 -28.30 19.78 -23.55
N PRO A 67 -27.60 19.04 -24.41
CA PRO A 67 -27.11 17.71 -24.07
C PRO A 67 -26.15 17.78 -22.88
N THR A 68 -26.46 17.04 -21.82
CA THR A 68 -25.63 16.91 -20.62
C THR A 68 -24.55 15.84 -20.82
N LEU A 69 -23.74 15.58 -19.79
CA LEU A 69 -22.91 14.36 -19.74
C LEU A 69 -23.82 13.15 -19.99
N ASP A 70 -23.70 12.59 -21.20
CA ASP A 70 -24.49 11.44 -21.62
C ASP A 70 -24.05 10.18 -20.87
N VAL A 71 -24.88 9.15 -20.95
CA VAL A 71 -24.59 7.82 -20.38
C VAL A 71 -23.26 7.27 -20.91
N THR A 72 -22.90 7.58 -22.16
CA THR A 72 -21.67 7.14 -22.83
C THR A 72 -20.41 7.64 -22.14
N ARG A 73 -20.39 8.91 -21.68
CA ARG A 73 -19.24 9.48 -20.98
C ARG A 73 -19.16 9.04 -19.52
N ALA A 74 -20.30 8.77 -18.88
CA ALA A 74 -20.32 8.12 -17.56
C ALA A 74 -19.73 6.70 -17.63
N GLN A 75 -20.02 5.96 -18.71
CA GLN A 75 -19.44 4.63 -18.97
C GLN A 75 -17.93 4.68 -19.16
N PHE A 76 -17.38 5.72 -19.80
CA PHE A 76 -15.94 5.88 -19.93
C PHE A 76 -15.25 5.99 -18.57
N PHE A 77 -15.76 6.84 -17.67
CA PHE A 77 -15.21 6.97 -16.32
C PHE A 77 -15.39 5.70 -15.48
N ALA A 78 -16.52 5.01 -15.63
CA ALA A 78 -16.73 3.72 -14.98
C ALA A 78 -15.71 2.67 -15.43
N ALA A 79 -15.50 2.53 -16.74
CA ALA A 79 -14.52 1.59 -17.29
C ALA A 79 -13.07 1.92 -16.84
N PHE A 80 -12.74 3.21 -16.74
CA PHE A 80 -11.44 3.63 -16.20
C PHE A 80 -11.28 3.25 -14.71
N ALA A 81 -12.31 3.49 -13.90
CA ALA A 81 -12.30 3.10 -12.49
C ALA A 81 -12.17 1.58 -12.32
N ASP A 82 -12.92 0.81 -13.10
CA ASP A 82 -12.85 -0.67 -13.08
C ASP A 82 -11.45 -1.16 -13.44
N ALA A 83 -10.80 -0.60 -14.46
CA ALA A 83 -9.44 -0.96 -14.85
C ALA A 83 -8.42 -0.63 -13.75
N ALA A 84 -8.55 0.53 -13.09
CA ALA A 84 -7.69 0.92 -11.98
C ALA A 84 -7.85 -0.01 -10.77
N CYS A 85 -9.10 -0.36 -10.42
CA CYS A 85 -9.40 -1.32 -9.36
C CYS A 85 -8.89 -2.72 -9.68
N ALA A 86 -9.02 -3.18 -10.93
CA ALA A 86 -8.51 -4.47 -11.37
C ALA A 86 -6.98 -4.54 -11.24
N PHE A 87 -6.27 -3.51 -11.68
CA PHE A 87 -4.80 -3.42 -11.51
C PHE A 87 -4.40 -3.46 -10.03
N ALA A 88 -5.07 -2.68 -9.17
CA ALA A 88 -4.80 -2.69 -7.73
C ALA A 88 -5.04 -4.08 -7.10
N TYR A 89 -6.12 -4.75 -7.50
CA TYR A 89 -6.43 -6.10 -7.06
C TYR A 89 -5.39 -7.12 -7.53
N GLU A 90 -4.91 -7.01 -8.78
CA GLU A 90 -3.85 -7.87 -9.31
C GLU A 90 -2.53 -7.68 -8.56
N CYS A 91 -2.14 -6.44 -8.26
CA CYS A 91 -0.97 -6.15 -7.44
C CYS A 91 -1.09 -6.80 -6.06
N HIS A 92 -2.24 -6.64 -5.39
CA HIS A 92 -2.48 -7.25 -4.08
C HIS A 92 -2.46 -8.79 -4.13
N ARG A 93 -3.03 -9.39 -5.19
CA ARG A 93 -3.07 -10.85 -5.33
C ARG A 93 -1.73 -11.45 -5.78
N ALA A 94 -0.87 -10.65 -6.41
CA ALA A 94 0.48 -11.03 -6.82
C ALA A 94 1.47 -11.04 -5.64
N GLU A 95 1.11 -10.44 -4.51
CA GLU A 95 1.78 -10.77 -3.25
C GLU A 95 1.61 -12.27 -3.03
N PRO A 96 2.71 -13.03 -2.91
CA PRO A 96 2.59 -14.44 -2.61
C PRO A 96 1.71 -14.54 -1.37
N THR A 97 0.64 -15.32 -1.48
CA THR A 97 -0.14 -15.76 -0.32
C THR A 97 0.76 -16.69 0.48
N VAL A 98 1.76 -16.11 1.13
CA VAL A 98 2.53 -16.73 2.19
C VAL A 98 1.47 -17.09 3.20
N ARG A 99 1.27 -18.40 3.41
CA ARG A 99 0.45 -18.90 4.52
C ARG A 99 0.81 -18.03 5.73
N PRO A 100 -0.16 -17.35 6.38
CA PRO A 100 0.16 -16.49 7.50
C PRO A 100 1.01 -17.30 8.47
N THR A 101 2.19 -16.79 8.81
CA THR A 101 3.11 -17.43 9.74
C THR A 101 2.31 -17.68 11.01
N GLN A 102 2.15 -18.94 11.40
CA GLN A 102 1.53 -19.26 12.67
C GLN A 102 2.59 -19.09 13.75
N LEU A 103 2.19 -18.59 14.91
CA LEU A 103 3.11 -18.45 16.05
C LEU A 103 3.83 -19.79 16.34
N GLU A 104 3.10 -20.89 16.21
CA GLU A 104 3.59 -22.27 16.40
C GLU A 104 4.69 -22.69 15.42
N ASP A 105 4.75 -22.08 14.23
CA ASP A 105 5.70 -22.44 13.17
C ASP A 105 7.12 -21.91 13.48
N GLU A 106 7.30 -21.02 14.47
CA GLU A 106 8.54 -20.27 14.73
C GLU A 106 9.06 -20.44 16.18
N ALA A 107 9.02 -21.67 16.71
CA ALA A 107 9.33 -21.97 18.10
C ALA A 107 10.69 -21.44 18.59
N ASP A 108 11.74 -21.56 17.77
CA ASP A 108 13.10 -21.13 18.14
C ASP A 108 13.21 -19.61 18.29
N PHE A 109 12.56 -18.87 17.39
CA PHE A 109 12.49 -17.41 17.46
C PHE A 109 11.63 -16.94 18.64
N ASN A 110 10.51 -17.61 18.89
CA ASN A 110 9.65 -17.29 20.02
C ASN A 110 10.40 -17.47 21.34
N ALA A 111 11.12 -18.58 21.53
CA ALA A 111 11.93 -18.82 22.72
C ALA A 111 13.01 -17.74 22.89
N TYR A 112 13.68 -17.34 21.80
CA TYR A 112 14.65 -16.24 21.82
C TYR A 112 14.01 -14.91 22.29
N LEU A 113 12.80 -14.59 21.83
CA LEU A 113 12.08 -13.39 22.26
C LEU A 113 11.62 -13.49 23.72
N ASP A 114 11.07 -14.63 24.13
CA ASP A 114 10.50 -14.82 25.47
C ASP A 114 11.60 -14.81 26.55
N ASP A 115 12.76 -15.41 26.25
CA ASP A 115 13.92 -15.40 27.14
C ASP A 115 14.61 -14.03 27.19
N GLY A 116 14.66 -13.32 26.06
CA GLY A 116 15.35 -12.03 25.94
C GLY A 116 14.57 -10.85 26.52
N TRP A 117 13.24 -10.92 26.49
CA TRP A 117 12.35 -9.82 26.89
C TRP A 117 11.20 -10.31 27.76
N PRO A 118 11.43 -10.67 29.03
CA PRO A 118 10.34 -11.05 29.92
C PRO A 118 9.35 -9.90 30.09
N VAL A 119 8.07 -10.16 29.79
CA VAL A 119 6.98 -9.20 29.94
C VAL A 119 6.09 -9.60 31.12
N GLU A 120 5.70 -8.62 31.93
CA GLU A 120 4.76 -8.81 33.04
C GLU A 120 3.66 -7.73 32.98
N ILE A 121 2.41 -8.15 33.13
CA ILE A 121 1.24 -7.26 33.20
C ILE A 121 0.54 -7.54 34.52
N ASP A 122 0.60 -6.60 35.46
CA ASP A 122 -0.04 -6.70 36.78
C ASP A 122 0.31 -8.00 37.54
N GLY A 123 1.60 -8.36 37.58
CA GLY A 123 2.04 -9.60 38.24
C GLY A 123 1.89 -10.87 37.41
N VAL A 124 1.31 -10.79 36.21
CA VAL A 124 1.10 -11.94 35.32
C VAL A 124 2.19 -11.97 34.26
N PRO A 125 3.02 -13.02 34.18
CA PRO A 125 4.00 -13.17 33.11
C PRO A 125 3.28 -13.41 31.79
N VAL A 126 3.78 -12.78 30.73
CA VAL A 126 3.26 -12.90 29.37
C VAL A 126 4.41 -13.20 28.43
N ASP A 127 4.20 -14.15 27.52
CA ASP A 127 5.16 -14.46 26.46
C ASP A 127 5.25 -13.25 25.52
N ALA A 128 6.45 -12.69 25.39
CA ALA A 128 6.74 -11.53 24.56
C ALA A 128 6.47 -11.82 23.08
N SER A 129 6.76 -13.04 22.64
CA SER A 129 6.51 -13.54 21.30
C SER A 129 5.00 -13.52 20.98
N ALA A 130 4.18 -14.04 21.88
CA ALA A 130 2.72 -14.05 21.74
C ALA A 130 2.15 -12.63 21.81
N ALA A 131 2.61 -11.82 22.78
CA ALA A 131 2.18 -10.43 22.91
C ALA A 131 2.48 -9.63 21.64
N LEU A 132 3.69 -9.77 21.08
CA LEU A 132 4.09 -9.10 19.84
C LEU A 132 3.29 -9.60 18.65
N PHE A 133 3.12 -10.91 18.50
CA PHE A 133 2.38 -11.53 17.40
C PHE A 133 0.92 -11.05 17.34
N TYR A 134 0.23 -11.01 18.47
CA TYR A 134 -1.19 -10.63 18.53
C TYR A 134 -1.42 -9.12 18.55
N ALA A 135 -0.47 -8.33 19.07
CA ALA A 135 -0.58 -6.88 19.11
C ALA A 135 -0.14 -6.21 17.80
N ASP A 136 0.94 -6.71 17.18
CA ASP A 136 1.54 -6.16 15.97
C ASP A 136 2.26 -7.25 15.14
N TYR A 137 1.49 -7.90 14.27
CA TYR A 137 1.98 -8.99 13.43
C TYR A 137 3.06 -8.57 12.43
N GLU A 138 3.04 -7.33 11.94
CA GLU A 138 4.07 -6.85 11.01
C GLU A 138 5.40 -6.62 11.74
N ALA A 139 5.36 -6.02 12.94
CA ALA A 139 6.55 -5.91 13.78
C ALA A 139 7.13 -7.29 14.17
N TYR A 140 6.28 -8.28 14.42
CA TYR A 140 6.72 -9.67 14.64
C TYR A 140 7.46 -10.23 13.41
N LYS A 141 6.91 -10.06 12.20
CA LYS A 141 7.54 -10.52 10.95
C LYS A 141 8.87 -9.84 10.68
N ASP A 142 8.97 -8.53 10.92
CA ASP A 142 10.21 -7.77 10.74
C ASP A 142 11.30 -8.30 11.67
N LYS A 143 10.97 -8.51 12.95
CA LYS A 143 11.90 -9.08 13.94
C LYS A 143 12.31 -10.51 13.62
N LEU A 144 11.38 -11.34 13.13
CA LEU A 144 11.69 -12.68 12.64
C LEU A 144 12.65 -12.64 11.43
N GLY A 145 12.45 -11.69 10.51
CA GLY A 145 13.34 -11.46 9.37
C GLY A 145 14.75 -11.04 9.78
N GLU A 146 14.87 -10.11 10.73
CA GLU A 146 16.14 -9.71 11.34
C GLU A 146 16.85 -10.92 11.98
N TRP A 147 16.14 -11.67 12.83
CA TRP A 147 16.67 -12.83 13.55
C TRP A 147 17.16 -13.93 12.60
N ARG A 148 16.40 -14.24 11.53
CA ARG A 148 16.81 -15.23 10.52
C ARG A 148 18.08 -14.82 9.77
N THR A 149 18.28 -13.51 9.58
CA THR A 149 19.47 -12.98 8.93
C THR A 149 20.70 -13.11 9.83
N THR A 150 20.54 -12.87 11.14
CA THR A 150 21.60 -13.07 12.13
C THR A 150 21.90 -14.55 12.39
N ALA A 151 20.88 -15.40 12.49
CA ALA A 151 21.04 -16.83 12.76
C ALA A 151 21.80 -17.56 11.63
N LYS A 152 21.61 -17.13 10.37
CA LYS A 152 22.37 -17.66 9.22
C LYS A 152 23.82 -17.19 9.15
N ALA A 153 24.19 -16.11 9.84
CA ALA A 153 25.56 -15.61 9.86
C ALA A 153 26.47 -16.41 10.82
N ASP A 154 25.88 -17.16 11.76
CA ASP A 154 26.58 -17.92 12.80
C ASP A 154 26.70 -19.44 12.50
N GLU A 155 26.27 -19.91 11.31
CA GLU A 155 26.54 -21.30 10.88
C GLU A 155 28.04 -21.46 10.53
N PRO A 156 28.79 -22.34 11.22
CA PRO A 156 30.20 -22.55 10.91
C PRO A 156 30.35 -23.23 9.55
N VAL A 157 31.13 -22.60 8.66
CA VAL A 157 31.63 -23.20 7.41
C VAL A 157 32.36 -24.49 7.77
N GLY A 158 31.72 -25.63 7.51
CA GLY A 158 32.28 -26.95 7.78
C GLY A 158 33.63 -27.12 7.07
N GLU A 159 34.64 -27.55 7.84
CA GLU A 159 35.96 -27.86 7.31
C GLU A 159 35.86 -28.97 6.24
N PRO A 160 36.54 -28.81 5.08
CA PRO A 160 36.59 -29.85 4.08
C PRO A 160 37.50 -31.00 4.56
N HIS A 161 36.95 -32.21 4.61
CA HIS A 161 37.69 -33.46 4.75
C HIS A 161 38.48 -33.80 3.48
#